data_AF-A0A6J6P003-F1
#
_entry.id   AF-A0A6J6P003-F1
#
_cell.length_a   1.000
_cell.length_b   1.000
_cell.length_c   1.000
_cell.angle_alpha   90.00
_cell.angle_beta   90.00
_cell.angle_gamma   90.00
#
_symmetry.space_group_name_H-M   'P 1'
#
loop_
_entity.id
_entity.type
_entity.pdbx_description
1 polymer ?
#
loop_
_entity_poly.entity_id
_entity_poly.type
_entity_poly.pdbx_seq_one_letter_code
_entity_poly.pdbx_strand_id
1 'polypeptide(L)'
;MSWTAIIVLAIGVYAMKAAGPLLFAGRSLPERWEGVATMVAVPLLAALVVTQTVTAGHHFVLDARLPALGVAAAAVALRFPFLVVVLLGGGTCALLRLLF
;
A
#
# COMPACT_ATOMS: atom_id res chain seq x y z
N MET A 1 20.34 -9.79 -13.20
CA MET A 1 18.91 -9.58 -13.55
C MET A 1 18.73 -9.99 -15.00
N SER A 2 18.03 -11.09 -15.28
CA SER A 2 17.79 -11.55 -16.65
C SER A 2 16.47 -10.98 -17.18
N TRP A 3 16.50 -10.38 -18.36
CA TRP A 3 15.31 -9.86 -19.05
C TRP A 3 14.22 -10.92 -19.24
N THR A 4 14.64 -12.18 -19.42
CA THR A 4 13.74 -13.34 -19.50
C THR A 4 12.90 -13.51 -18.25
N ALA A 5 13.45 -13.35 -17.04
CA ALA A 5 12.69 -13.47 -15.80
C ALA A 5 11.62 -12.36 -15.67
N ILE A 6 11.95 -11.13 -16.08
CA ILE A 6 11.02 -10.00 -16.05
C ILE A 6 9.82 -10.26 -16.98
N ILE A 7 10.10 -10.70 -18.21
CA ILE A 7 9.05 -10.98 -19.19
C ILE A 7 8.14 -12.11 -18.72
N VAL A 8 8.71 -13.19 -18.18
CA VAL A 8 7.93 -14.32 -17.64
C VAL A 8 7.05 -13.88 -16.48
N LEU A 9 7.58 -13.12 -15.52
CA LEU A 9 6.81 -12.59 -14.39
C LEU A 9 5.70 -11.65 -14.85
N ALA A 10 5.98 -10.75 -15.80
CA ALA A 10 4.98 -9.85 -16.35
C ALA A 10 3.83 -10.63 -16.99
N ILE A 11 4.13 -11.61 -17.85
CA ILE A 11 3.12 -12.48 -18.47
C ILE A 11 2.34 -13.23 -17.39
N GLY A 12 3.01 -13.79 -16.38
CA GLY A 12 2.35 -14.51 -15.28
C GLY A 12 1.36 -13.64 -14.49
N VAL A 13 1.74 -12.40 -14.17
CA VAL A 13 0.85 -11.44 -13.48
C VAL A 13 -0.35 -11.08 -14.34
N TYR A 14 -0.16 -10.83 -15.63
CA TYR A 14 -1.26 -10.55 -16.56
C TYR A 14 -2.19 -11.74 -16.71
N ALA A 15 -1.66 -12.96 -16.82
CA ALA A 15 -2.44 -14.18 -16.89
C ALA A 15 -3.26 -14.41 -15.61
N MET A 16 -2.67 -14.22 -14.44
CA MET A 16 -3.36 -14.32 -13.14
C MET A 16 -4.49 -13.29 -13.03
N LYS A 17 -4.24 -12.05 -13.44
CA LYS A 17 -5.23 -10.96 -13.42
C LYS A 17 -6.37 -11.21 -14.41
N ALA A 18 -6.07 -11.80 -15.58
CA ALA A 18 -7.04 -12.15 -16.59
C ALA A 18 -7.86 -13.40 -16.21
N ALA A 19 -7.30 -14.32 -15.42
CA ALA A 19 -8.00 -15.53 -14.98
C ALA A 19 -9.30 -15.23 -14.23
N GLY A 20 -9.37 -14.15 -13.44
CA GLY A 20 -10.59 -13.74 -12.75
C GLY A 20 -11.74 -13.47 -13.74
N PRO A 21 -11.63 -12.47 -14.61
CA PRO A 21 -12.65 -12.21 -15.63
C PRO A 21 -12.91 -13.42 -16.53
N LEU A 22 -11.89 -14.15 -17.00
CA LEU A 22 -12.09 -15.30 -17.90
C LEU A 22 -12.86 -16.46 -17.25
N LEU A 23 -12.61 -16.75 -15.97
CA LEU A 23 -13.29 -17.85 -15.26
C LEU A 23 -14.68 -17.46 -14.75
N PHE A 24 -14.92 -16.17 -14.50
CA PHE A 24 -16.14 -15.66 -13.87
C PHE A 24 -17.01 -14.78 -14.78
N ALA A 25 -16.66 -14.59 -16.06
CA ALA A 25 -17.36 -13.73 -17.02
C ALA A 25 -18.88 -13.92 -17.13
N GLY A 26 -19.41 -15.07 -16.74
CA GLY A 26 -20.85 -15.39 -16.79
C GLY A 26 -21.50 -15.73 -15.45
N ARG A 27 -20.78 -15.58 -14.32
CA ARG A 27 -21.32 -15.90 -12.98
C ARG A 27 -21.41 -14.61 -12.17
N SER A 28 -22.63 -14.13 -11.94
CA SER A 28 -22.88 -13.09 -10.94
C SER A 28 -22.41 -13.61 -9.57
N LEU A 29 -21.41 -12.95 -8.98
CA LEU A 29 -21.01 -13.26 -7.61
C LEU A 29 -22.20 -12.96 -6.69
N PRO A 30 -22.42 -13.75 -5.62
CA PRO A 30 -23.43 -13.40 -4.62
C PRO A 30 -23.07 -12.05 -4.00
N GLU A 31 -24.05 -11.16 -3.82
CA GLU A 31 -23.92 -9.75 -3.39
C GLU A 31 -22.94 -9.53 -2.22
N ARG A 32 -22.92 -10.47 -1.27
CA ARG A 32 -22.01 -10.48 -0.12
C ARG A 32 -20.52 -10.52 -0.48
N TRP A 33 -20.14 -11.15 -1.59
CA TRP A 33 -18.74 -11.29 -2.01
C TRP A 33 -18.26 -10.12 -2.87
N GLU A 34 -19.19 -9.43 -3.54
CA GLU A 34 -18.89 -8.28 -4.39
C GLU A 34 -18.46 -7.07 -3.55
N GLY A 35 -19.12 -6.84 -2.41
CA GLY A 35 -18.68 -5.84 -1.42
C GLY A 35 -17.31 -6.14 -0.82
N VAL A 36 -16.99 -7.42 -0.59
CA VAL A 36 -15.67 -7.81 -0.08
C VAL A 36 -14.60 -7.56 -1.13
N ALA A 37 -14.82 -7.99 -2.37
CA ALA A 37 -13.86 -7.84 -3.47
C ALA A 37 -13.48 -6.38 -3.75
N THR A 38 -14.45 -5.45 -3.66
CA THR A 38 -14.21 -4.02 -3.80
C THR A 38 -13.44 -3.43 -2.62
N MET A 39 -13.62 -3.98 -1.42
CA MET A 39 -12.90 -3.54 -0.23
C MET A 39 -11.47 -4.06 -0.14
N VAL A 40 -11.11 -5.21 -0.75
CA VAL A 40 -9.80 -5.88 -0.59
C VAL A 40 -8.58 -4.95 -0.77
N ALA A 41 -8.64 -3.98 -1.67
CA ALA A 41 -7.51 -3.07 -1.91
C ALA A 41 -7.16 -2.23 -0.67
N VAL A 42 -8.16 -1.75 0.07
CA VAL A 42 -7.98 -0.87 1.22
C VAL A 42 -7.20 -1.54 2.37
N PRO A 43 -7.59 -2.72 2.89
CA PRO A 43 -6.85 -3.40 3.95
C PRO A 43 -5.50 -3.93 3.47
N LEU A 44 -5.34 -4.30 2.18
CA LEU A 44 -4.02 -4.68 1.65
C LEU A 44 -3.05 -3.51 1.65
N LEU A 45 -3.49 -2.33 1.18
CA LEU A 45 -2.68 -1.11 1.23
C LEU A 45 -2.42 -0.68 2.68
N ALA A 46 -3.42 -0.81 3.57
CA ALA A 46 -3.23 -0.50 5.00
C ALA A 46 -2.19 -1.44 5.64
N ALA A 47 -2.27 -2.75 5.39
CA ALA A 47 -1.28 -3.72 5.85
C ALA A 47 0.10 -3.44 5.27
N LEU A 48 0.20 -3.04 3.99
CA LEU A 48 1.45 -2.61 3.39
C LEU A 48 2.02 -1.39 4.11
N VAL A 49 1.22 -0.36 4.36
CA VAL A 49 1.68 0.84 5.08
C VAL A 49 2.16 0.47 6.48
N VAL A 50 1.39 -0.32 7.23
CA VAL A 50 1.77 -0.76 8.59
C VAL A 50 3.09 -1.54 8.56
N THR A 51 3.23 -2.53 7.66
CA THR A 51 4.46 -3.34 7.56
C THR A 51 5.66 -2.51 7.11
N GLN A 52 5.50 -1.60 6.15
CA GLN A 52 6.59 -0.71 5.69
C GLN A 52 7.00 0.36 6.71
N THR A 53 6.11 0.68 7.65
CA THR A 53 6.34 1.68 8.71
C THR A 53 6.97 1.05 9.95
N VAL A 54 6.49 -0.13 10.36
CA VAL A 54 6.85 -0.78 11.63
C VAL A 54 7.98 -1.80 11.46
N THR A 55 8.16 -2.35 10.25
CA THR A 55 9.14 -3.39 9.98
C THR A 55 10.21 -2.89 9.01
N ALA A 56 11.47 -3.16 9.33
CA ALA A 56 12.59 -3.05 8.41
C ALA A 56 13.24 -4.43 8.25
N GLY A 57 12.90 -5.13 7.15
CA GLY A 57 13.35 -6.52 6.94
C GLY A 57 12.66 -7.50 7.89
N HIS A 58 13.43 -8.15 8.78
CA HIS A 58 12.91 -9.08 9.80
C HIS A 58 12.94 -8.50 11.23
N HIS A 59 13.25 -7.21 11.37
CA HIS A 59 13.41 -6.56 12.66
C HIS A 59 12.29 -5.55 12.87
N PHE A 60 11.71 -5.57 14.08
CA PHE A 60 10.84 -4.50 14.54
C PHE A 60 11.72 -3.31 14.87
N VAL A 61 11.63 -2.24 14.09
CA VAL A 61 12.36 -1.00 14.32
C VAL A 61 11.33 0.09 14.51
N LEU A 62 11.28 0.65 15.72
CA LEU A 62 10.54 1.87 16.01
C LEU A 62 11.33 3.05 15.42
N ASP A 63 11.27 3.21 14.10
CA ASP A 63 11.98 4.24 13.34
C ASP A 63 11.17 5.55 13.29
N ALA A 64 11.81 6.64 12.84
CA ALA A 64 11.23 7.97 12.58
C ALA A 64 9.99 7.96 11.67
N ARG A 65 9.70 6.84 11.01
CA ARG A 65 8.54 6.62 10.14
C ARG A 65 7.21 6.62 10.89
N LEU A 66 7.18 6.10 12.12
CA LEU A 66 5.97 6.04 12.95
C LEU A 66 5.43 7.44 13.31
N PRO A 67 6.23 8.34 13.91
CA PRO A 67 5.77 9.70 14.19
C PRO A 67 5.45 10.48 12.91
N ALA A 68 6.22 10.28 11.82
CA ALA A 68 5.92 10.90 10.53
C ALA A 68 4.57 10.45 9.94
N LEU A 69 4.23 9.17 10.06
CA LEU A 69 2.91 8.64 9.67
C LEU A 69 1.79 9.23 10.53
N GLY A 70 2.03 9.38 11.84
CA GLY A 70 1.09 10.04 12.75
C GLY A 70 0.79 11.48 12.35
N VAL A 71 1.82 12.26 11.98
CA VAL A 71 1.65 13.64 11.49
C VAL A 71 0.87 13.67 10.18
N ALA A 72 1.18 12.77 9.24
CA ALA A 72 0.44 12.68 7.98
C ALA A 72 -1.04 12.33 8.22
N ALA A 73 -1.32 11.37 9.11
CA ALA A 73 -2.69 10.98 9.46
C ALA A 73 -3.46 12.14 10.11
N ALA A 74 -2.83 12.90 11.00
CA ALA A 74 -3.43 14.09 11.60
C ALA A 74 -3.74 15.18 10.54
N ALA A 75 -2.82 15.41 9.59
CA ALA A 75 -3.03 16.37 8.51
C ALA A 75 -4.19 15.97 7.58
N VAL A 76 -4.36 14.66 7.30
CA VAL A 76 -5.52 14.15 6.56
C VAL A 76 -6.81 14.35 7.35
N ALA A 77 -6.80 14.08 8.66
CA ALA A 77 -7.97 14.26 9.53
C ALA A 77 -8.42 15.72 9.59
N LEU A 78 -7.47 16.65 9.56
CA LEU A 78 -7.71 18.10 9.48
C LEU A 78 -8.09 18.58 8.07
N ARG A 79 -8.23 17.67 7.09
CA ARG A 79 -8.63 17.94 5.69
C ARG A 79 -7.69 18.90 4.94
N PHE A 80 -6.39 18.85 5.23
CA PHE A 80 -5.40 19.59 4.43
C PHE A 80 -5.33 19.08 2.98
N PRO A 81 -4.96 19.94 2.01
CA PRO A 81 -4.75 19.50 0.62
C PRO A 81 -3.62 18.47 0.54
N PHE A 82 -3.74 17.52 -0.38
CA PHE A 82 -2.86 16.35 -0.48
C PHE A 82 -1.36 16.71 -0.47
N LEU A 83 -0.98 17.78 -1.17
CA LEU A 83 0.40 18.23 -1.22
C LEU A 83 0.95 18.61 0.17
N VAL A 84 0.14 19.27 1.00
CA VAL A 84 0.53 19.67 2.36
C VAL A 84 0.72 18.45 3.26
N VAL A 85 -0.17 17.46 3.15
CA VAL A 85 -0.04 16.18 3.88
C VAL A 85 1.28 15.49 3.54
N VAL A 86 1.61 15.39 2.24
CA VAL A 86 2.84 14.75 1.77
C VAL A 86 4.07 15.49 2.26
N LEU A 87 4.08 16.83 2.18
CA LEU A 87 5.19 17.65 2.66
C LEU A 87 5.38 17.54 4.17
N LEU A 88 4.30 17.52 4.97
CA LEU A 88 4.39 17.37 6.42
C LEU A 88 4.89 15.99 6.83
N GLY A 89 4.36 14.91 6.24
CA GLY A 89 4.81 13.56 6.52
C GLY A 89 6.28 13.35 6.12
N GLY A 90 6.62 13.71 4.87
CA GLY A 90 8.00 13.60 4.37
C GLY A 90 8.98 14.49 5.14
N GLY A 91 8.59 15.74 5.43
CA GLY A 91 9.38 16.69 6.21
C GLY A 91 9.64 16.23 7.63
N THR A 92 8.62 15.66 8.30
CA THR A 92 8.77 15.08 9.64
C THR A 92 9.75 13.91 9.63
N CYS A 93 9.64 13.00 8.65
CA CYS A 93 10.56 11.88 8.51
C CYS A 93 11.99 12.35 8.23
N ALA A 94 12.17 13.35 7.35
CA ALA A 94 13.46 13.90 7.01
C ALA A 94 14.13 14.61 8.19
N LEU A 95 13.38 15.43 8.94
CA LEU A 95 13.87 16.12 10.14
C LEU A 95 14.31 15.14 11.22
N LEU A 96 13.48 14.15 11.54
CA LEU A 96 13.81 13.15 12.55
C LEU A 96 15.06 12.35 12.18
N ARG A 97 15.23 12.01 10.90
CA ARG A 97 16.42 11.32 10.39
C ARG A 97 17.68 12.20 10.29
N LEU A 98 17.52 13.52 10.36
CA LEU A 98 18.63 14.46 10.36
C LEU A 98 19.12 14.75 11.78
N LEU A 99 18.24 14.59 12.77
CA LEU A 99 18.52 14.78 14.19
C LEU A 99 19.07 13.52 14.88
N PHE A 100 18.81 12.34 14.33
CA PHE A 100 19.25 11.02 14.84
C PHE A 100 19.98 10.25 13.75
#